data_AF-A0A5D2CZB3-F1
#
_entry.id   AF-A0A5D2CZB3-F1
#
_cell.length_a   1.000
_cell.length_b   1.000
_cell.length_c   1.000
_cell.angle_alpha   90.00
_cell.angle_beta   90.00
_cell.angle_gamma   90.00
#
_symmetry.space_group_name_H-M   'P 1'
#
loop_
_entity.id
_entity.type
_entity.pdbx_description
1 polymer ?
#
loop_
_entity_poly.entity_id
_entity_poly.type
_entity_poly.pdbx_seq_one_letter_code
_entity_poly.pdbx_strand_id
1 'polypeptide(L)'
;MGDLNAIISPNDKKSIYAIGKRCNLFCNFMDSCNLQDLGFTGPSFTWQRAGKSERLDRALANDPWNLAFPQCLVSHLPRVKSDHRPIHLRTKPGISLATGRPFRFLVGWMKHANFSSFVKDKWKFSSNMASSISDFTSHIKESNKFVYGFIVNYFN
;
A
#
# COMPACT_ATOMS: atom_id res chain seq x y z
N MET A 1 4.32 -9.68 -13.91
CA MET A 1 4.62 -9.09 -12.59
C MET A 1 4.77 -10.21 -11.58
N GLY A 2 5.49 -9.98 -10.48
CA GLY A 2 5.60 -10.96 -9.38
C GLY A 2 7.02 -11.00 -8.84
N ASP A 3 7.32 -12.03 -8.07
CA ASP A 3 8.65 -12.32 -7.55
C ASP A 3 9.58 -12.81 -8.68
N LEU A 4 10.61 -12.01 -8.97
CA LEU A 4 11.60 -12.32 -10.00
C LEU A 4 12.89 -12.90 -9.42
N ASN A 5 13.03 -12.91 -8.09
CA ASN A 5 14.25 -13.32 -7.38
C ASN A 5 15.55 -12.73 -7.96
N ALA A 6 15.49 -11.51 -8.50
CA ALA A 6 16.60 -10.85 -9.16
C ALA A 6 16.77 -9.41 -8.68
N ILE A 7 17.99 -9.09 -8.24
CA ILE A 7 18.44 -7.74 -7.91
C ILE A 7 18.87 -7.06 -9.23
N ILE A 8 18.33 -5.88 -9.55
CA ILE A 8 18.67 -5.16 -10.79
C ILE A 8 19.54 -3.93 -10.55
N SER A 9 19.56 -3.43 -9.31
CA SER A 9 20.38 -2.32 -8.83
C SER A 9 20.93 -2.61 -7.44
N PRO A 10 22.13 -2.11 -7.06
CA PRO A 10 22.63 -2.23 -5.69
C PRO A 10 21.66 -1.68 -4.63
N ASN A 11 20.86 -0.67 -4.98
CA ASN A 11 19.87 -0.06 -4.11
C ASN A 11 18.67 -0.97 -3.81
N ASP A 12 18.49 -2.05 -4.56
CA ASP A 12 17.43 -3.02 -4.33
C ASP A 12 17.73 -3.96 -3.15
N LYS A 13 18.89 -3.84 -2.51
CA LYS A 13 19.25 -4.61 -1.31
C LYS A 13 19.78 -3.71 -0.22
N LYS A 14 19.25 -3.89 0.99
CA LYS A 14 19.77 -3.31 2.21
C LYS A 14 20.11 -4.42 3.20
N SER A 15 21.39 -4.55 3.51
CA SER A 15 21.90 -5.50 4.50
C SER A 15 23.26 -5.04 5.03
N ILE A 16 23.56 -5.34 6.29
CA ILE A 16 24.89 -5.13 6.86
C ILE A 16 25.91 -6.18 6.40
N TYR A 17 25.44 -7.31 5.85
CA TYR A 17 26.29 -8.46 5.49
C TYR A 17 26.73 -8.45 4.03
N ALA A 18 25.95 -7.82 3.15
CA ALA A 18 26.20 -7.87 1.71
C ALA A 18 25.53 -6.71 0.97
N ILE A 19 26.22 -6.21 -0.04
CA ILE A 19 25.69 -5.26 -1.02
C ILE A 19 24.80 -5.96 -2.06
N GLY A 20 23.85 -5.22 -2.63
CA GLY A 20 23.07 -5.70 -3.77
C GLY A 20 23.97 -5.87 -5.00
N LYS A 21 23.94 -7.07 -5.60
CA LYS A 21 24.63 -7.34 -6.86
C LYS A 21 23.61 -7.46 -7.97
N ARG A 22 23.75 -6.63 -9.00
CA ARG A 22 22.95 -6.70 -10.22
C ARG A 22 23.08 -8.09 -10.84
N CYS A 23 21.94 -8.74 -11.11
CA CYS A 23 21.88 -10.00 -11.82
C CYS A 23 21.98 -9.72 -13.33
N ASN A 24 23.18 -9.82 -13.88
CA ASN A 24 23.44 -9.48 -15.28
C ASN A 24 22.62 -10.33 -16.27
N LEU A 25 22.46 -11.64 -16.00
CA LEU A 25 21.64 -12.51 -16.84
C LEU A 25 20.19 -12.02 -16.93
N PHE A 26 19.59 -11.66 -15.79
CA PHE A 26 18.23 -11.16 -15.76
C PHE A 26 18.10 -9.78 -16.42
N CYS A 27 19.08 -8.90 -16.19
CA CYS A 27 19.08 -7.58 -16.82
C CYS A 27 19.25 -7.65 -18.33
N ASN A 28 20.15 -8.49 -18.83
CA ASN A 28 20.31 -8.73 -20.26
C ASN A 28 19.05 -9.34 -20.87
N PHE A 29 18.36 -10.22 -20.15
CA PHE A 29 17.05 -10.71 -20.56
C PHE A 29 16.03 -9.57 -20.67
N MET A 30 15.94 -8.69 -19.67
CA MET A 30 15.07 -7.50 -19.72
C MET A 30 15.38 -6.65 -20.95
N ASP A 31 16.65 -6.35 -21.18
CA ASP A 31 17.11 -5.54 -22.31
C ASP A 31 16.77 -6.21 -23.65
N SER A 32 17.00 -7.54 -23.78
CA SER A 32 16.70 -8.30 -25.00
C SER A 32 15.21 -8.37 -25.36
N CYS A 33 14.35 -8.23 -24.35
CA CYS A 33 12.89 -8.27 -24.50
C CYS A 33 12.26 -6.88 -24.48
N ASN A 34 13.06 -5.82 -24.48
CA ASN A 34 12.62 -4.42 -24.30
C ASN A 34 11.69 -4.25 -23.09
N LEU A 35 12.02 -4.90 -21.98
CA LEU A 35 11.27 -4.83 -20.73
C LEU A 35 11.85 -3.76 -19.80
N GLN A 36 10.99 -2.91 -19.28
CA GLN A 36 11.33 -1.85 -18.35
C GLN A 36 10.59 -2.06 -17.03
N ASP A 37 11.23 -1.71 -15.90
CA ASP A 37 10.58 -1.67 -14.59
C ASP A 37 9.59 -0.49 -14.58
N LEU A 38 8.31 -0.76 -14.29
CA LEU A 38 7.26 0.25 -14.21
C LEU A 38 7.43 1.22 -13.02
N GLY A 39 8.43 1.01 -12.18
CA GLY A 39 8.60 1.77 -10.94
C GLY A 39 7.56 1.36 -9.90
N PHE A 40 7.44 2.16 -8.83
CA PHE A 40 6.49 1.91 -7.76
C PHE A 40 6.32 3.12 -6.84
N THR A 41 5.27 3.06 -6.02
CA THR A 41 5.02 3.94 -4.86
C THR A 41 4.97 3.13 -3.56
N GLY A 42 5.35 3.75 -2.45
CA GLY A 42 5.39 3.12 -1.13
C GLY A 42 6.78 2.61 -0.75
N PRO A 43 6.87 1.63 0.18
CA PRO A 43 8.15 1.15 0.73
C PRO A 43 9.07 0.55 -0.34
N SER A 44 10.38 0.84 -0.30
CA SER A 44 11.32 0.43 -1.36
C SER A 44 11.55 -1.06 -1.53
N PHE A 45 11.38 -1.85 -0.47
CA PHE A 45 11.69 -3.29 -0.46
C PHE A 45 10.41 -4.10 -0.38
N THR A 46 10.33 -5.16 -1.19
CA THR A 46 9.19 -6.06 -1.25
C THR A 46 9.40 -7.30 -0.40
N TRP A 47 10.64 -7.69 -0.11
CA TRP A 47 10.98 -8.81 0.76
C TRP A 47 11.81 -8.34 1.95
N GLN A 48 11.59 -8.92 3.13
CA GLN A 48 12.46 -8.70 4.27
C GLN A 48 12.44 -9.85 5.28
N ARG A 49 13.63 -10.36 5.63
CA ARG A 49 13.85 -11.39 6.66
C ARG A 49 15.18 -11.17 7.37
N ALA A 50 15.21 -11.35 8.69
CA ALA A 50 16.43 -11.36 9.51
C ALA A 50 17.41 -10.18 9.22
N GLY A 51 16.90 -8.94 9.19
CA GLY A 51 17.72 -7.74 8.96
C GLY A 51 18.19 -7.53 7.52
N LYS A 52 17.74 -8.36 6.56
CA LYS A 52 17.96 -8.19 5.13
C LYS A 52 16.66 -7.72 4.49
N SER A 53 16.74 -6.70 3.64
CA SER A 53 15.59 -6.19 2.87
C SER A 53 15.97 -6.16 1.39
N GLU A 54 15.09 -6.66 0.54
CA GLU A 54 15.31 -6.79 -0.90
C GLU A 54 14.08 -6.38 -1.70
N ARG A 55 14.28 -5.85 -2.90
CA ARG A 55 13.21 -5.60 -3.87
C ARG A 55 13.25 -6.69 -4.94
N LEU A 56 12.46 -7.74 -4.74
CA LEU A 56 12.40 -8.92 -5.60
C LEU A 56 11.13 -8.97 -6.46
N ASP A 57 10.05 -8.34 -5.98
CA ASP A 57 8.77 -8.31 -6.68
C ASP A 57 8.68 -7.06 -7.57
N ARG A 58 8.42 -7.25 -8.88
CA ARG A 58 8.31 -6.14 -9.84
C ARG A 58 7.19 -6.35 -10.86
N ALA A 59 6.76 -5.25 -11.46
CA ALA A 59 6.00 -5.24 -12.69
C ALA A 59 6.89 -4.70 -13.80
N LEU A 60 7.09 -5.50 -14.84
CA LEU A 60 7.86 -5.14 -16.02
C LEU A 60 6.90 -4.99 -17.20
N ALA A 61 7.18 -4.05 -18.09
CA ALA A 61 6.38 -3.81 -19.28
C ALA A 61 7.27 -3.44 -20.47
N ASN A 62 6.79 -3.73 -21.67
CA ASN A 62 7.38 -3.26 -22.92
C ASN A 62 6.66 -2.00 -23.43
N ASP A 63 7.21 -1.38 -24.47
CA ASP A 63 6.70 -0.12 -25.00
C ASP A 63 5.22 -0.17 -25.44
N PRO A 64 4.72 -1.21 -26.14
CA PRO A 64 3.30 -1.30 -26.47
C PRO A 64 2.39 -1.29 -25.25
N TRP A 65 2.81 -1.94 -24.16
CA TRP A 65 2.03 -1.96 -22.91
C TRP A 65 2.06 -0.59 -22.22
N ASN A 66 3.23 0.07 -22.18
CA ASN A 66 3.35 1.44 -21.65
C ASN A 66 2.48 2.44 -22.43
N LEU A 67 2.40 2.30 -23.74
CA LEU A 67 1.52 3.11 -24.60
C LEU A 67 0.03 2.85 -24.32
N ALA A 68 -0.34 1.61 -24.04
CA ALA A 68 -1.72 1.25 -23.69
C ALA A 68 -2.14 1.74 -22.29
N PHE A 69 -1.19 1.85 -21.36
CA PHE A 69 -1.43 2.23 -19.96
C PHE A 69 -0.45 3.29 -19.44
N PRO A 70 -0.43 4.49 -20.05
CA PRO A 70 0.59 5.51 -19.77
C PRO A 70 0.50 6.09 -18.36
N GLN A 71 -0.66 5.94 -17.70
CA GLN A 71 -0.89 6.39 -16.33
C GLN A 71 -0.83 5.23 -15.32
N CYS A 72 -0.31 4.06 -15.69
CA CYS A 72 -0.29 2.94 -14.77
C CYS A 72 0.48 3.29 -13.48
N LEU A 73 0.07 2.65 -12.38
CA LEU A 73 0.68 2.86 -11.07
C LEU A 73 0.89 1.51 -10.40
N VAL A 74 2.13 1.27 -9.99
CA VAL A 74 2.47 0.16 -9.10
C VAL A 74 2.59 0.70 -7.68
N SER A 75 1.99 0.00 -6.71
CA SER A 75 2.12 0.31 -5.29
C SER A 75 2.56 -0.92 -4.51
N HIS A 76 3.50 -0.75 -3.59
CA HIS A 76 3.87 -1.78 -2.62
C HIS A 76 2.96 -1.66 -1.39
N LEU A 77 2.18 -2.70 -1.13
CA LEU A 77 1.19 -2.70 -0.06
C LEU A 77 1.82 -3.03 1.31
N PRO A 78 1.13 -2.72 2.42
CA PRO A 78 1.56 -3.14 3.75
C PRO A 78 1.72 -4.67 3.85
N ARG A 79 2.78 -5.08 4.54
CA ARG A 79 3.05 -6.48 4.86
C ARG A 79 2.27 -6.88 6.10
N VAL A 80 1.59 -8.02 6.08
CA VAL A 80 0.80 -8.52 7.23
C VAL A 80 1.34 -9.83 7.79
N LYS A 81 1.41 -10.90 6.99
CA LYS A 81 1.81 -12.25 7.44
C LYS A 81 2.76 -13.00 6.49
N SER A 82 3.40 -12.30 5.57
CA SER A 82 4.42 -12.85 4.66
C SER A 82 5.72 -12.09 4.90
N ASP A 83 6.86 -12.67 4.52
CA ASP A 83 8.13 -11.94 4.36
C ASP A 83 8.11 -11.05 3.10
N HIS A 84 7.19 -11.30 2.16
CA HIS A 84 6.89 -10.46 1.00
C HIS A 84 5.77 -9.43 1.28
N ARG A 85 5.86 -8.29 0.59
CA ARG A 85 4.82 -7.28 0.41
C ARG A 85 4.09 -7.55 -0.90
N PRO A 86 2.75 -7.56 -0.89
CA PRO A 86 2.00 -7.59 -2.14
C PRO A 86 2.30 -6.35 -2.99
N ILE A 87 2.43 -6.56 -4.29
CA ILE A 87 2.48 -5.49 -5.29
C ILE A 87 1.11 -5.35 -5.96
N HIS A 88 0.65 -4.12 -6.15
CA HIS A 88 -0.64 -3.83 -6.77
C HIS A 88 -0.42 -2.93 -7.98
N LEU A 89 -0.84 -3.39 -9.16
CA LEU A 89 -0.79 -2.64 -10.41
C LEU A 89 -2.19 -2.12 -10.76
N ARG A 90 -2.29 -0.81 -10.94
CA ARG A 90 -3.49 -0.14 -11.46
C ARG A 90 -3.17 0.37 -12.85
N THR A 91 -3.88 -0.10 -13.86
CA THR A 91 -3.69 0.33 -15.27
C THR A 91 -4.32 1.68 -15.58
N LYS A 92 -5.38 2.02 -14.84
CA LYS A 92 -6.08 3.31 -14.91
C LYS A 92 -6.36 3.81 -13.50
N PRO A 93 -5.34 4.29 -12.76
CA PRO A 93 -5.56 4.85 -11.45
C PRO A 93 -6.38 6.13 -11.64
N GLY A 94 -7.70 6.05 -11.43
CA GLY A 94 -8.56 7.22 -11.47
C GLY A 94 -7.97 8.33 -10.60
N ILE A 95 -7.98 9.56 -11.10
CA ILE A 95 -7.57 10.76 -10.36
C ILE A 95 -8.61 10.98 -9.28
N SER A 96 -8.48 10.26 -8.18
CA SER A 96 -9.20 10.58 -6.96
C SER A 96 -8.49 11.78 -6.35
N LEU A 97 -8.80 12.99 -6.85
CA LEU A 97 -8.70 14.17 -6.00
C LEU A 97 -9.45 13.79 -4.73
N ALA A 98 -8.73 13.59 -3.63
CA ALA A 98 -9.35 13.24 -2.36
C ALA A 98 -10.23 14.44 -1.96
N THR A 99 -11.49 14.43 -2.36
CA THR A 99 -12.46 15.42 -1.96
C THR A 99 -12.80 15.13 -0.51
N GLY A 100 -12.09 15.79 0.39
CA GLY A 100 -12.36 15.76 1.82
C GLY A 100 -11.22 15.17 2.66
N ARG A 101 -11.18 15.64 3.90
CA ARG A 101 -10.25 15.20 4.93
C ARG A 101 -10.48 13.70 5.23
N PRO A 102 -9.45 12.83 5.16
CA PRO A 102 -9.62 11.42 5.47
C PRO A 102 -10.07 11.24 6.91
N PHE A 103 -10.90 10.22 7.15
CA PHE A 103 -11.29 9.82 8.50
C PHE A 103 -10.03 9.48 9.31
N ARG A 104 -9.90 10.06 10.50
CA ARG A 104 -8.78 9.80 11.42
C ARG A 104 -9.32 9.09 12.64
N PHE A 105 -8.67 7.98 12.99
CA PHE A 105 -8.90 7.30 14.26
C PHE A 105 -8.27 8.09 15.40
N LEU A 106 -9.04 8.37 16.46
CA LEU A 106 -8.50 8.98 17.67
C LEU A 106 -8.13 7.88 18.66
N VAL A 107 -6.86 7.83 19.08
CA VAL A 107 -6.37 6.88 20.10
C VAL A 107 -7.19 6.95 21.39
N GLY A 108 -7.72 8.14 21.72
CA GLY A 108 -8.61 8.34 22.87
C GLY A 108 -9.87 7.48 22.85
N TRP A 109 -10.36 7.07 21.67
CA TRP A 109 -11.54 6.20 21.58
C TRP A 109 -11.31 4.85 22.25
N MET A 110 -10.10 4.29 22.16
CA MET A 110 -9.79 3.01 22.82
C MET A 110 -9.85 3.09 24.35
N LYS A 111 -9.76 4.30 24.92
CA LYS A 111 -9.86 4.52 26.37
C LYS A 111 -11.31 4.70 26.83
N HIS A 112 -12.26 4.87 25.91
CA HIS A 112 -13.67 5.05 26.26
C HIS A 112 -14.30 3.69 26.57
N ALA A 113 -14.92 3.55 27.74
CA ALA A 113 -15.42 2.29 28.27
C ALA A 113 -16.34 1.53 27.29
N ASN A 114 -17.14 2.26 26.52
CA ASN A 114 -18.13 1.67 25.60
C ASN A 114 -17.62 1.49 24.16
N PHE A 115 -16.38 1.87 23.85
CA PHE A 115 -15.91 1.85 22.46
C PHE A 115 -15.81 0.45 21.87
N SER A 116 -15.36 -0.54 22.66
CA SER A 116 -15.29 -1.93 22.21
C SER A 116 -16.68 -2.48 21.84
N SER A 117 -17.68 -2.23 22.68
CA SER A 117 -19.07 -2.61 22.41
C SER A 117 -19.63 -1.87 21.20
N PHE A 118 -19.32 -0.59 21.06
CA PHE A 118 -19.72 0.21 19.90
C PHE A 118 -19.17 -0.35 18.59
N VAL A 119 -17.88 -0.71 18.54
CA VAL A 119 -17.27 -1.33 17.36
C VAL A 119 -17.99 -2.64 17.02
N LYS A 120 -18.23 -3.51 18.01
CA LYS A 120 -18.94 -4.77 17.78
C LYS A 120 -20.35 -4.58 17.23
N ASP A 121 -21.07 -3.56 17.70
CA ASP A 121 -22.46 -3.32 17.29
C ASP A 121 -22.57 -2.63 15.92
N LYS A 122 -21.66 -1.69 15.62
CA LYS A 122 -21.72 -0.86 14.42
C LYS A 122 -20.83 -1.32 13.27
N TRP A 123 -19.82 -2.16 13.52
CA TRP A 123 -19.00 -2.72 12.45
C TRP A 123 -19.72 -3.90 11.78
N LYS A 124 -20.51 -3.60 10.75
CA LYS A 124 -21.19 -4.60 9.94
C LYS A 124 -20.67 -4.57 8.51
N PHE A 125 -20.43 -5.76 7.94
CA PHE A 125 -20.02 -5.85 6.55
C PHE A 125 -21.22 -5.51 5.64
N SER A 126 -21.09 -4.45 4.84
CA SER A 126 -22.11 -4.01 3.89
C SER A 126 -21.58 -4.11 2.46
N SER A 127 -21.87 -5.20 1.76
CA SER A 127 -21.48 -5.50 0.36
C SER A 127 -19.97 -5.55 0.05
N ASN A 128 -19.23 -4.48 0.34
CA ASN A 128 -17.79 -4.34 0.16
C ASN A 128 -17.16 -3.53 1.30
N MET A 129 -15.84 -3.61 1.41
CA MET A 129 -15.09 -2.97 2.49
C MET A 129 -15.24 -1.43 2.49
N ALA A 130 -15.29 -0.80 1.32
CA ALA A 130 -15.42 0.67 1.23
C ALA A 130 -16.76 1.13 1.81
N SER A 131 -17.84 0.41 1.51
CA SER A 131 -19.18 0.68 2.02
C SER A 131 -19.28 0.38 3.52
N SER A 132 -18.64 -0.70 3.98
CA SER A 132 -18.58 -1.06 5.40
C SER A 132 -17.85 0.00 6.22
N ILE A 133 -16.71 0.50 5.71
CA ILE A 133 -15.96 1.60 6.32
C ILE A 133 -16.78 2.89 6.31
N SER A 134 -17.46 3.21 5.21
CA SER A 134 -18.28 4.41 5.09
C SER A 134 -19.42 4.41 6.12
N ASP A 135 -20.11 3.27 6.25
CA ASP A 135 -21.20 3.09 7.21
C ASP A 135 -20.69 3.15 8.66
N PHE A 136 -19.61 2.45 8.99
CA PHE A 136 -19.03 2.55 10.33
C PHE A 136 -18.56 3.99 10.65
N THR A 137 -17.99 4.67 9.66
CA THR A 137 -17.52 6.06 9.80
C THR A 137 -18.67 7.02 10.09
N SER A 138 -19.85 6.82 9.51
CA SER A 138 -21.03 7.66 9.79
C SER A 138 -21.45 7.53 11.26
N HIS A 139 -21.55 6.29 11.76
CA HIS A 139 -21.89 6.00 13.15
C HIS A 139 -20.88 6.59 14.14
N ILE A 140 -19.56 6.42 13.90
CA ILE A 140 -18.54 7.01 14.78
C ILE A 140 -18.61 8.53 14.77
N LYS A 141 -18.81 9.17 13.61
CA LYS A 141 -18.89 10.63 13.52
C LYS A 141 -20.07 11.16 14.33
N GLU A 142 -21.21 10.48 14.30
CA GLU A 142 -22.36 10.82 15.12
C GLU A 142 -22.07 10.62 16.61
N SER A 143 -21.57 9.45 17.00
CA SER A 143 -21.21 9.17 18.40
C SER A 143 -20.19 10.16 18.97
N ASN A 144 -19.19 10.56 18.18
CA ASN A 144 -18.21 11.55 18.58
C ASN A 144 -18.82 12.90 18.97
N LYS A 145 -19.89 13.33 18.29
CA LYS A 145 -20.59 14.57 18.64
C LYS A 145 -21.18 14.49 20.05
N PHE A 146 -21.68 13.32 20.45
CA PHE A 146 -22.27 13.11 21.77
C PHE A 146 -21.23 12.88 22.87
N VAL A 147 -20.14 12.18 22.58
CA VAL A 147 -19.12 11.82 23.58
C VAL A 147 -18.11 12.94 23.81
N TYR A 148 -17.73 13.67 22.76
CA TYR A 148 -16.64 14.65 22.81
C TYR A 148 -17.02 16.04 22.25
N GLY A 149 -18.28 16.24 21.82
CA GLY A 149 -18.72 17.47 21.16
C GLY A 149 -18.22 17.63 19.73
N PHE A 150 -18.32 18.85 19.19
CA PHE A 150 -17.75 19.22 17.90
C PHE A 150 -16.22 19.29 17.99
N ILE A 151 -15.53 18.16 17.80
CA ILE A 151 -14.08 18.17 17.55
C ILE A 151 -13.85 18.70 16.12
N VAL A 152 -14.03 20.01 15.93
CA VAL A 152 -13.84 20.67 14.62
C VAL A 152 -12.47 21.34 14.52
N ASN A 153 -11.78 21.63 15.63
CA ASN A 153 -10.65 22.58 15.61
C ASN A 153 -9.26 22.07 16.06
N TYR A 154 -9.04 20.79 16.39
CA TYR A 154 -7.75 20.37 16.97
C TYR A 154 -6.71 19.78 16.01
N PHE A 155 -6.95 19.87 14.71
CA PHE A 155 -5.98 19.38 13.74
C PHE A 155 -6.00 20.31 12.51
N ASN A 156 -5.45 21.51 12.64
CA ASN A 156 -4.89 22.21 11.49
C ASN A 156 -3.44 21.77 11.33
#